data_AF-A0AB38A159-F1
#
_entry.id   AF-A0AB38A159-F1
#
_cell.length_a   1.000
_cell.length_b   1.000
_cell.length_c   1.000
_cell.angle_alpha   90.00
_cell.angle_beta   90.00
_cell.angle_gamma   90.00
#
_symmetry.space_group_name_H-M   'P 1'
#
loop_
_entity.id
_entity.type
_entity.pdbx_description
1 polymer ?
#
loop_
_entity_poly.entity_id
_entity_poly.type
_entity_poly.pdbx_seq_one_letter_code
_entity_poly.pdbx_strand_id
1 'polypeptide(L)'
;MNYTIEKRIFSIYQNPLTASNLIIAHESGNPNNVGKNSLENEVSYMQRNWQNAFVSHWVGGGGKIIQIANTGKVQWGVGPKANGYAYAQVELARTNSRSIFEQDYKAYVWLLQKLALEADIPCTLNSGASVHDKGIKTHFWVSKTVGGTNHTDPDGYLASWGVSQARFRQDIEAGLSALPPLTSAPGTFLLHRVVKGETLWGLSRKYGTTPATLKLLNQLSGNLILIGQQLKVRQY
;
A
#
# COMPACT_ATOMS: atom_id res chain seq x y z
N MET A 1 -4.85 10.69 15.87
CA MET A 1 -3.68 9.88 16.29
C MET A 1 -2.46 10.57 15.70
N ASN A 2 -1.40 10.83 16.47
CA ASN A 2 -0.21 11.54 15.98
C ASN A 2 1.01 10.63 16.09
N TYR A 3 1.84 10.60 15.05
CA TYR A 3 3.09 9.85 15.02
C TYR A 3 4.27 10.82 14.95
N THR A 4 5.39 10.42 15.56
CA THR A 4 6.65 11.14 15.45
C THR A 4 7.40 10.67 14.22
N ILE A 5 7.94 11.62 13.46
CA ILE A 5 8.81 11.35 12.29
C ILE A 5 10.26 11.54 12.73
N GLU A 6 11.01 10.45 12.79
CA GLU A 6 12.44 10.49 13.02
C GLU A 6 13.16 10.96 11.74
N LYS A 7 13.98 12.01 11.83
CA LYS A 7 14.75 12.50 10.68
C LYS A 7 16.13 11.88 10.66
N ARG A 8 16.39 11.03 9.67
CA ARG A 8 17.70 10.46 9.32
C ARG A 8 18.06 10.80 7.89
N ILE A 9 18.08 12.10 7.59
CA ILE A 9 18.30 12.60 6.23
C ILE A 9 19.69 12.20 5.75
N PHE A 10 19.74 11.47 4.64
CA PHE A 10 20.98 11.10 3.99
C PHE A 10 21.58 12.31 3.25
N SER A 11 22.91 12.33 3.11
CA SER A 11 23.60 13.34 2.30
C SER A 11 23.41 13.06 0.81
N ILE A 12 22.24 13.43 0.28
CA ILE A 12 21.82 13.20 -1.11
C ILE A 12 21.53 14.55 -1.78
N TYR A 13 22.09 14.74 -2.97
CA TYR A 13 21.64 15.82 -3.85
C TYR A 13 20.32 15.43 -4.53
N GLN A 14 19.27 16.23 -4.34
CA GLN A 14 17.96 16.01 -4.96
C GLN A 14 17.60 17.18 -5.88
N ASN A 15 17.21 16.85 -7.10
CA ASN A 15 16.69 17.82 -8.07
C ASN A 15 15.32 18.37 -7.62
N PRO A 16 14.95 19.59 -8.05
CA PRO A 16 13.58 20.10 -7.90
C PRO A 16 12.56 19.18 -8.57
N LEU A 17 11.33 19.17 -8.06
CA LEU A 17 10.21 18.50 -8.72
C LEU A 17 9.79 19.26 -9.98
N THR A 18 9.25 18.52 -10.95
CA THR A 18 8.48 19.07 -12.07
C THR A 18 7.17 19.67 -11.56
N ALA A 19 6.46 18.94 -10.68
CA ALA A 19 5.27 19.43 -9.98
C ALA A 19 5.02 18.60 -8.71
N SER A 20 4.30 19.18 -7.75
CA SER A 20 3.93 18.50 -6.50
C SER A 20 2.52 17.92 -6.61
N ASN A 21 2.39 16.79 -7.31
CA ASN A 21 1.07 16.21 -7.63
C ASN A 21 0.78 14.90 -6.89
N LEU A 22 1.81 14.10 -6.64
CA LEU A 22 1.63 12.71 -6.21
C LEU A 22 2.27 12.46 -4.83
N ILE A 23 1.62 11.62 -4.04
CA ILE A 23 2.25 10.88 -2.95
C ILE A 23 2.25 9.42 -3.36
N ILE A 24 3.39 8.73 -3.31
CA ILE A 24 3.47 7.33 -3.72
C ILE A 24 3.53 6.40 -2.52
N ALA A 25 2.60 5.46 -2.51
CA ALA A 25 2.53 4.34 -1.58
C ALA A 25 3.32 3.15 -2.13
N HIS A 26 4.37 2.74 -1.41
CA HIS A 26 5.22 1.59 -1.69
C HIS A 26 5.24 0.56 -0.55
N GLU A 27 5.81 -0.59 -0.84
CA GLU A 27 6.17 -1.62 0.13
C GLU A 27 7.49 -2.28 -0.29
N SER A 28 8.32 -2.63 0.70
CA SER A 28 9.74 -2.99 0.51
C SER A 28 10.01 -4.17 -0.42
N GLY A 29 9.03 -5.04 -0.66
CA GLY A 29 9.15 -6.14 -1.62
C GLY A 29 10.06 -7.28 -1.13
N ASN A 30 10.55 -7.23 0.10
CA ASN A 30 11.59 -8.13 0.61
C ASN A 30 11.01 -9.21 1.55
N PRO A 31 10.60 -10.39 1.05
CA PRO A 31 10.02 -11.44 1.88
C PRO A 31 11.02 -12.05 2.90
N ASN A 32 12.32 -11.81 2.73
CA ASN A 32 13.35 -12.32 3.64
C ASN A 32 13.64 -11.35 4.80
N ASN A 33 13.17 -10.10 4.72
CA ASN A 33 13.39 -9.07 5.73
C ASN A 33 12.08 -8.72 6.46
N VAL A 34 11.62 -9.62 7.32
CA VAL A 34 10.30 -9.52 8.00
C VAL A 34 10.39 -9.49 9.53
N GLY A 35 11.60 -9.57 10.09
CA GLY A 35 11.82 -9.66 11.53
C GLY A 35 11.76 -8.30 12.24
N LYS A 36 12.06 -8.30 13.54
CA LYS A 36 12.03 -7.10 14.42
C LYS A 36 12.84 -5.90 13.92
N ASN A 37 13.87 -6.14 13.12
CA ASN A 37 14.78 -5.12 12.60
C ASN A 37 14.50 -4.78 11.12
N SER A 38 13.37 -5.23 10.55
CA SER A 38 13.12 -5.09 9.11
C SER A 38 13.27 -3.65 8.63
N LEU A 39 12.61 -2.71 9.31
CA LEU A 39 12.73 -1.27 9.04
C LEU A 39 14.19 -0.78 9.03
N GLU A 40 14.94 -1.10 10.09
CA GLU A 40 16.34 -0.65 10.24
C GLU A 40 17.24 -1.24 9.16
N ASN A 41 17.00 -2.50 8.77
CA ASN A 41 17.73 -3.16 7.71
C ASN A 41 17.46 -2.49 6.35
N GLU A 42 16.19 -2.16 6.05
CA GLU A 42 15.82 -1.46 4.81
C GLU A 42 16.45 -0.06 4.74
N VAL A 43 16.33 0.73 5.80
CA VAL A 43 16.91 2.07 5.88
C VAL A 43 18.43 2.02 5.72
N SER A 44 19.10 1.07 6.40
CA SER A 44 20.54 0.89 6.28
C SER A 44 20.96 0.44 4.87
N TYR A 45 20.18 -0.45 4.24
CA TYR A 45 20.42 -0.88 2.87
C TYR A 45 20.28 0.29 1.89
N MET A 46 19.21 1.08 2.02
CA MET A 46 18.98 2.25 1.19
C MET A 46 20.06 3.31 1.38
N GLN A 47 20.56 3.52 2.60
CA GLN A 47 21.67 4.43 2.85
C GLN A 47 22.95 4.04 2.08
N ARG A 48 23.21 2.74 1.91
CA ARG A 48 24.36 2.24 1.15
C ARG A 48 24.15 2.24 -0.36
N ASN A 49 22.89 2.21 -0.81
CA ASN A 49 22.52 1.98 -2.21
C ASN A 49 21.67 3.09 -2.84
N TRP A 50 21.58 4.26 -2.19
CA TRP A 50 20.68 5.36 -2.60
C TRP A 50 20.90 5.83 -4.04
N GLN A 51 22.12 5.66 -4.57
CA GLN A 51 22.46 6.01 -5.95
C GLN A 51 21.68 5.18 -6.99
N ASN A 52 21.18 4.01 -6.60
CA ASN A 52 20.35 3.16 -7.47
C ASN A 52 18.86 3.53 -7.36
N ALA A 53 18.37 3.68 -6.13
CA ALA A 53 17.00 4.04 -5.82
C ALA A 53 16.92 4.54 -4.38
N PHE A 54 16.03 5.50 -4.13
CA PHE A 54 15.68 5.92 -2.79
C PHE A 54 14.28 6.53 -2.75
N VAL A 55 13.67 6.54 -1.57
CA VAL A 55 12.38 7.16 -1.28
C VAL A 55 12.53 8.25 -0.22
N SER A 56 11.43 8.92 0.13
CA SER A 56 11.46 9.97 1.16
C SER A 56 11.33 9.41 2.58
N HIS A 57 10.49 8.38 2.77
CA HIS A 57 10.13 7.87 4.08
C HIS A 57 10.03 6.35 4.11
N TRP A 58 10.25 5.82 5.30
CA TRP A 58 10.01 4.44 5.66
C TRP A 58 9.08 4.36 6.87
N VAL A 59 8.18 3.37 6.86
CA VAL A 59 7.30 3.03 7.98
C VAL A 59 7.49 1.56 8.34
N GLY A 60 7.60 1.24 9.62
CA GLY A 60 7.72 -0.14 10.08
C GLY A 60 8.03 -0.28 11.57
N GLY A 61 8.26 -1.51 12.03
CA GLY A 61 8.82 -1.76 13.36
C GLY A 61 7.92 -1.33 14.51
N GLY A 62 6.60 -1.35 14.32
CA GLY A 62 5.60 -1.00 15.33
C GLY A 62 5.12 0.45 15.22
N GLY A 63 4.94 0.95 14.00
CA GLY A 63 4.47 2.30 13.72
C GLY A 63 5.55 3.37 13.77
N LYS A 64 6.83 2.99 13.72
CA LYS A 64 7.93 3.96 13.59
C LYS A 64 7.94 4.53 12.17
N ILE A 65 8.30 5.81 12.08
CA ILE A 65 8.42 6.53 10.83
C ILE A 65 9.80 7.17 10.76
N ILE A 66 10.52 6.92 9.67
CA ILE A 66 11.86 7.48 9.42
C ILE A 66 11.82 8.23 8.10
N GLN A 67 12.16 9.51 8.13
CA GLN A 67 12.42 10.32 6.94
C GLN A 67 13.90 10.24 6.58
N ILE A 68 14.21 9.84 5.35
CA ILE A 68 15.58 9.64 4.86
C ILE A 68 15.99 10.63 3.75
N ALA A 69 15.03 11.28 3.11
CA ALA A 69 15.26 12.30 2.08
C ALA A 69 14.25 13.44 2.19
N ASN A 70 14.57 14.59 1.61
CA ASN A 70 13.68 15.74 1.62
C ASN A 70 12.44 15.47 0.76
N THR A 71 11.27 15.83 1.28
CA THR A 71 10.03 15.96 0.52
C THR A 71 10.12 17.17 -0.40
N GLY A 72 9.23 17.27 -1.40
CA GLY A 72 9.23 18.40 -2.33
C GLY A 72 10.43 18.42 -3.30
N LYS A 73 11.21 17.34 -3.35
CA LYS A 73 12.33 17.14 -4.26
C LYS A 73 12.30 15.73 -4.84
N VAL A 74 12.90 15.51 -6.01
CA VAL A 74 12.87 14.21 -6.69
C VAL A 74 13.41 13.08 -5.78
N GLN A 75 12.73 11.94 -5.83
CA GLN A 75 13.21 10.63 -5.34
C GLN A 75 13.14 9.60 -6.48
N TRP A 76 13.90 8.50 -6.38
CA TRP A 76 14.04 7.51 -7.46
C TRP A 76 13.45 6.14 -7.11
N GLY A 77 12.20 6.10 -6.65
CA GLY A 77 11.52 4.84 -6.27
C GLY A 77 10.36 4.41 -7.17
N VAL A 78 9.83 5.27 -8.05
CA VAL A 78 8.57 5.00 -8.80
C VAL A 78 8.73 5.03 -10.33
N GLY A 79 9.97 5.04 -10.82
CA GLY A 79 10.28 5.09 -12.24
C GLY A 79 10.31 6.51 -12.83
N PRO A 80 11.07 6.71 -13.94
CA PRO A 80 11.47 8.03 -14.41
C PRO A 80 10.30 8.93 -14.84
N LYS A 81 9.18 8.34 -15.27
CA LYS A 81 8.01 9.11 -15.72
C LYS A 81 7.23 9.78 -14.58
N ALA A 82 7.32 9.25 -13.36
CA ALA A 82 6.57 9.76 -12.21
C ALA A 82 7.47 10.34 -11.10
N ASN A 83 8.77 10.03 -11.08
CA ASN A 83 9.72 10.54 -10.08
C ASN A 83 9.71 12.08 -9.93
N GLY A 84 9.56 12.83 -11.03
CA GLY A 84 9.50 14.29 -11.01
C GLY A 84 8.18 14.88 -10.48
N TYR A 85 7.16 14.06 -10.26
CA TYR A 85 5.82 14.49 -9.83
C TYR A 85 5.46 14.09 -8.40
N ALA A 86 6.30 13.25 -7.77
CA ALA A 86 6.07 12.73 -6.44
C ALA A 86 6.64 13.69 -5.38
N TYR A 87 5.77 14.37 -4.64
CA TYR A 87 6.16 15.16 -3.48
C TYR A 87 6.86 14.31 -2.41
N ALA A 88 6.36 13.09 -2.23
CA ALA A 88 6.91 12.09 -1.34
C ALA A 88 6.65 10.68 -1.87
N GLN A 89 7.58 9.77 -1.61
CA GLN A 89 7.46 8.33 -1.81
C GLN A 89 7.68 7.64 -0.46
N VAL A 90 6.77 6.75 -0.05
CA VAL A 90 6.73 6.15 1.28
C VAL A 90 6.74 4.64 1.18
N GLU A 91 7.77 4.02 1.76
CA GLU A 91 7.91 2.57 1.86
C GLU A 91 7.31 2.02 3.15
N LEU A 92 6.58 0.91 3.04
CA LEU A 92 6.17 0.09 4.17
C LEU A 92 7.13 -1.11 4.29
N ALA A 93 7.87 -1.20 5.39
CA ALA A 93 8.71 -2.37 5.66
C ALA A 93 7.84 -3.59 5.98
N ARG A 94 8.22 -4.77 5.48
CA ARG A 94 7.50 -6.00 5.84
C ARG A 94 7.72 -6.39 7.29
N THR A 95 6.70 -7.03 7.83
CA THR A 95 6.74 -7.78 9.08
C THR A 95 6.07 -9.14 8.90
N ASN A 96 6.39 -10.09 9.78
CA ASN A 96 5.68 -11.37 9.93
C ASN A 96 4.76 -11.39 11.17
N SER A 97 4.63 -10.27 11.89
CA SER A 97 3.79 -10.15 13.09
C SER A 97 2.53 -9.35 12.80
N ARG A 98 1.36 -9.95 13.06
CA ARG A 98 0.06 -9.29 12.89
C ARG A 98 -0.04 -7.99 13.68
N SER A 99 0.35 -8.02 14.95
CA SER A 99 0.29 -6.83 15.82
C SER A 99 1.20 -5.70 15.33
N ILE A 100 2.38 -6.04 14.80
CA ILE A 100 3.30 -5.05 14.23
C ILE A 100 2.72 -4.49 12.93
N PHE A 101 2.18 -5.35 12.06
CA PHE A 101 1.54 -4.90 10.81
C PHE A 101 0.40 -3.91 11.10
N GLU A 102 -0.45 -4.19 12.08
CA GLU A 102 -1.57 -3.31 12.41
C GLU A 102 -1.12 -1.94 12.91
N GLN A 103 0.03 -1.86 13.61
CA GLN A 103 0.63 -0.60 14.04
C GLN A 103 1.29 0.13 12.86
N ASP A 104 2.05 -0.59 12.04
CA ASP A 104 2.73 -0.07 10.86
C ASP A 104 1.73 0.48 9.84
N TYR A 105 0.66 -0.26 9.55
CA TYR A 105 -0.37 0.16 8.61
C TYR A 105 -1.07 1.45 9.03
N LYS A 106 -1.39 1.61 10.33
CA LYS A 106 -1.98 2.85 10.83
C LYS A 106 -1.05 4.05 10.67
N ALA A 107 0.24 3.86 10.96
CA ALA A 107 1.26 4.90 10.78
C ALA A 107 1.46 5.23 9.29
N TYR A 108 1.41 4.21 8.43
CA TYR A 108 1.58 4.32 7.00
C TYR A 108 0.47 5.13 6.34
N VAL A 109 -0.79 4.79 6.61
CA VAL A 109 -1.96 5.55 6.13
C VAL A 109 -1.93 6.98 6.66
N TRP A 110 -1.67 7.17 7.96
CA TRP A 110 -1.57 8.49 8.55
C TRP A 110 -0.49 9.34 7.87
N LEU A 111 0.68 8.76 7.58
CA LEU A 111 1.79 9.46 6.95
C LEU A 111 1.45 9.85 5.51
N LEU A 112 0.84 8.95 4.74
CA LEU A 112 0.41 9.24 3.37
C LEU A 112 -0.58 10.41 3.33
N GLN A 113 -1.58 10.41 4.22
CA GLN A 113 -2.55 11.49 4.33
C GLN A 113 -1.91 12.80 4.79
N LYS A 114 -1.05 12.74 5.80
CA LYS A 114 -0.32 13.91 6.32
C LYS A 114 0.51 14.55 5.22
N LEU A 115 1.26 13.77 4.45
CA LEU A 115 2.09 14.27 3.35
C LEU A 115 1.25 14.82 2.20
N ALA A 116 0.09 14.23 1.90
CA ALA A 116 -0.82 14.76 0.91
C ALA A 116 -1.35 16.15 1.32
N LEU A 117 -1.79 16.30 2.58
CA LEU A 117 -2.25 17.58 3.12
C LEU A 117 -1.15 18.65 3.12
N GLU A 118 0.08 18.30 3.50
CA GLU A 118 1.22 19.23 3.46
C GLU A 118 1.55 19.75 2.05
N ALA A 119 1.25 18.95 1.04
CA ALA A 119 1.55 19.23 -0.35
C ALA A 119 0.38 19.85 -1.14
N ASP A 120 -0.76 20.14 -0.48
CA ASP A 120 -2.02 20.53 -1.12
C ASP A 120 -2.43 19.52 -2.22
N ILE A 121 -2.38 18.23 -1.85
CA ILE A 121 -2.78 17.08 -2.65
C ILE A 121 -4.01 16.44 -1.98
N PRO A 122 -5.09 16.14 -2.72
CA PRO A 122 -6.26 15.49 -2.14
C PRO A 122 -5.94 14.06 -1.69
N CYS A 123 -6.47 13.65 -0.55
CA CYS A 123 -6.38 12.28 -0.03
C CYS A 123 -7.28 11.31 -0.81
N THR A 124 -7.10 11.19 -2.12
CA THR A 124 -7.78 10.19 -2.96
C THR A 124 -6.80 9.10 -3.37
N LEU A 125 -7.25 7.84 -3.40
CA LEU A 125 -6.38 6.72 -3.80
C LEU A 125 -6.63 6.32 -5.26
N ASN A 126 -5.57 6.38 -6.07
CA ASN A 126 -5.56 5.86 -7.45
C ASN A 126 -6.61 6.50 -8.38
N SER A 127 -7.05 7.72 -8.07
CA SER A 127 -7.90 8.55 -8.94
C SER A 127 -7.16 9.03 -10.18
N GLY A 128 -7.89 9.40 -11.25
CA GLY A 128 -7.30 9.98 -12.46
C GLY A 128 -6.53 8.98 -13.33
N ALA A 129 -5.86 9.50 -14.38
CA ALA A 129 -5.21 8.71 -15.42
C ALA A 129 -3.82 9.24 -15.84
N SER A 130 -3.28 10.25 -15.13
CA SER A 130 -2.02 10.89 -15.48
C SER A 130 -1.27 11.39 -14.24
N VAL A 131 0.02 11.71 -14.41
CA VAL A 131 0.84 12.36 -13.36
C VAL A 131 0.37 13.78 -12.99
N HIS A 132 -0.57 14.35 -13.74
CA HIS A 132 -1.19 15.64 -13.45
C HIS A 132 -2.41 15.52 -12.54
N ASP A 133 -2.99 14.32 -12.43
CA ASP A 133 -4.14 14.07 -11.56
C ASP A 133 -3.68 13.89 -10.12
N LYS A 134 -3.74 14.97 -9.34
CA LYS A 134 -3.25 14.98 -7.96
C LYS A 134 -3.88 13.86 -7.13
N GLY A 135 -3.09 13.23 -6.26
CA GLY A 135 -3.59 12.28 -5.27
C GLY A 135 -2.52 11.33 -4.74
N ILE A 136 -2.93 10.44 -3.85
CA ILE A 136 -2.10 9.34 -3.37
C ILE A 136 -2.22 8.20 -4.39
N LYS A 137 -1.09 7.68 -4.87
CA LYS A 137 -1.05 6.61 -5.88
C LYS A 137 -0.25 5.42 -5.36
N THR A 138 -0.66 4.21 -5.68
CA THR A 138 0.18 3.02 -5.48
C THR A 138 1.21 2.91 -6.61
N HIS A 139 2.34 2.25 -6.34
CA HIS A 139 3.31 1.95 -7.41
C HIS A 139 2.67 1.12 -8.53
N PHE A 140 1.75 0.21 -8.18
CA PHE A 140 0.94 -0.52 -9.15
C PHE A 140 0.14 0.39 -10.10
N TRP A 141 -0.51 1.44 -9.55
CA TRP A 141 -1.24 2.40 -10.38
C TRP A 141 -0.30 3.13 -11.35
N VAL A 142 0.89 3.53 -10.89
CA VAL A 142 1.89 4.18 -11.77
C VAL A 142 2.35 3.22 -12.87
N SER A 143 2.69 1.98 -12.51
CA SER A 143 3.07 0.91 -13.44
C SER A 143 2.03 0.70 -14.55
N LYS A 144 0.75 0.67 -14.21
CA LYS A 144 -0.34 0.42 -15.17
C LYS A 144 -0.80 1.63 -15.96
N THR A 145 -0.75 2.82 -15.35
CA THR A 145 -1.39 4.01 -15.91
C THR A 145 -0.38 4.95 -16.57
N VAL A 146 0.79 5.11 -15.96
CA VAL A 146 1.85 6.02 -16.43
C VAL A 146 2.97 5.25 -17.15
N GLY A 147 3.28 4.05 -16.68
CA GLY A 147 4.39 3.21 -17.15
C GLY A 147 5.77 3.71 -16.70
N GLY A 148 6.83 3.07 -17.22
CA GLY A 148 8.21 3.35 -16.80
C GLY A 148 8.69 2.56 -15.57
N THR A 149 7.83 1.67 -15.07
CA THR A 149 8.08 0.69 -14.00
C THR A 149 7.12 -0.49 -14.22
N ASN A 150 7.44 -1.67 -13.70
CA ASN A 150 6.59 -2.87 -13.75
C ASN A 150 6.17 -3.38 -12.37
N HIS A 151 6.45 -2.60 -11.33
CA HIS A 151 6.19 -2.95 -9.94
C HIS A 151 4.68 -2.97 -9.62
N THR A 152 4.32 -3.65 -8.53
CA THR A 152 2.91 -3.93 -8.15
C THR A 152 2.60 -3.66 -6.68
N ASP A 153 3.54 -3.10 -5.92
CA ASP A 153 3.38 -2.70 -4.53
C ASP A 153 2.42 -1.50 -4.36
N PRO A 154 1.79 -1.35 -3.17
CA PRO A 154 1.83 -2.25 -2.02
C PRO A 154 0.68 -3.29 -2.04
N ASP A 155 -0.14 -3.31 -3.11
CA ASP A 155 -1.43 -3.99 -3.19
C ASP A 155 -1.36 -5.46 -2.75
N GLY A 156 -0.37 -6.23 -3.23
CA GLY A 156 -0.22 -7.65 -2.89
C GLY A 156 0.12 -7.90 -1.41
N TYR A 157 0.98 -7.07 -0.83
CA TYR A 157 1.36 -7.21 0.58
C TYR A 157 0.19 -6.84 1.51
N LEU A 158 -0.47 -5.70 1.24
CA LEU A 158 -1.65 -5.28 1.99
C LEU A 158 -2.75 -6.34 1.94
N ALA A 159 -3.01 -6.91 0.76
CA ALA A 159 -4.00 -7.97 0.58
C ALA A 159 -3.68 -9.23 1.40
N SER A 160 -2.40 -9.58 1.56
CA SER A 160 -1.98 -10.72 2.40
C SER A 160 -2.31 -10.54 3.88
N TRP A 161 -2.49 -9.29 4.33
CA TRP A 161 -2.93 -8.94 5.68
C TRP A 161 -4.41 -8.57 5.77
N GLY A 162 -5.20 -8.87 4.74
CA GLY A 162 -6.63 -8.62 4.72
C GLY A 162 -7.03 -7.16 4.45
N VAL A 163 -6.11 -6.34 3.95
CA VAL A 163 -6.40 -4.99 3.46
C VAL A 163 -6.53 -5.05 1.94
N SER A 164 -7.77 -5.09 1.44
CA SER A 164 -8.04 -5.01 0.00
C SER A 164 -7.73 -3.60 -0.53
N GLN A 165 -7.61 -3.45 -1.86
CA GLN A 165 -7.45 -2.12 -2.46
C GLN A 165 -8.64 -1.18 -2.12
N ALA A 166 -9.86 -1.72 -2.04
CA ALA A 166 -11.04 -0.97 -1.66
C ALA A 166 -10.95 -0.48 -0.20
N ARG A 167 -10.51 -1.35 0.72
CA ARG A 167 -10.28 -0.97 2.12
C ARG A 167 -9.16 0.07 2.23
N PHE A 168 -8.06 -0.09 1.51
CA PHE A 168 -6.97 0.88 1.52
C PHE A 168 -7.43 2.24 0.96
N ARG A 169 -8.25 2.25 -0.10
CA ARG A 169 -8.89 3.47 -0.61
C ARG A 169 -9.73 4.15 0.47
N GLN A 170 -10.62 3.40 1.11
CA GLN A 170 -11.48 3.91 2.18
C GLN A 170 -10.66 4.51 3.32
N ASP A 171 -9.63 3.80 3.77
CA ASP A 171 -8.77 4.25 4.86
C ASP A 171 -8.01 5.54 4.49
N ILE A 172 -7.54 5.66 3.24
CA ILE A 172 -6.87 6.86 2.72
C ILE A 172 -7.85 8.03 2.61
N GLU A 173 -9.02 7.80 2.04
CA GLU A 173 -10.04 8.83 1.78
C GLU A 173 -10.76 9.32 3.03
N ALA A 174 -10.67 8.59 4.15
CA ALA A 174 -11.18 9.04 5.45
C ALA A 174 -10.41 10.25 6.04
N GLY A 175 -9.26 10.63 5.45
CA GLY A 175 -8.37 11.66 5.98
C GLY A 175 -7.79 11.31 7.36
N LEU A 176 -7.28 12.29 8.10
CA LEU A 176 -6.65 12.10 9.43
C LEU A 176 -7.61 11.64 10.56
N SER A 177 -8.78 11.14 10.19
CA SER A 177 -9.73 10.48 11.07
C SER A 177 -9.12 9.18 11.65
N ALA A 178 -9.64 8.74 12.79
CA ALA A 178 -9.21 7.47 13.35
C ALA A 178 -9.58 6.31 12.40
N LEU A 179 -8.60 5.46 12.06
CA LEU A 179 -8.85 4.31 11.22
C LEU A 179 -9.74 3.29 11.94
N PRO A 180 -10.74 2.72 11.25
CA PRO A 180 -11.51 1.63 11.82
C PRO A 180 -10.57 0.45 12.13
N PRO A 181 -10.83 -0.33 13.19
CA PRO A 181 -10.03 -1.50 13.49
C PRO A 181 -9.86 -2.37 12.24
N LEU A 182 -8.65 -2.89 12.03
CA LEU A 182 -8.44 -3.98 11.05
C LEU A 182 -9.19 -5.26 11.47
N THR A 183 -9.76 -5.24 12.69
CA THR A 183 -10.55 -6.28 13.36
C THR A 183 -11.96 -5.80 13.75
N SER A 184 -12.68 -5.06 12.89
CA SER A 184 -14.17 -4.97 12.94
C SER A 184 -14.69 -4.30 11.66
N ALA A 185 -15.76 -4.74 10.99
CA ALA A 185 -16.95 -5.48 11.41
C ALA A 185 -17.01 -6.94 10.89
N PRO A 186 -17.93 -7.79 11.41
CA PRO A 186 -18.36 -8.98 10.69
C PRO A 186 -18.89 -8.50 9.34
N GLY A 187 -18.07 -8.66 8.30
CA GLY A 187 -18.46 -8.28 6.95
C GLY A 187 -19.81 -8.92 6.67
N THR A 188 -20.79 -8.10 6.32
CA THR A 188 -22.01 -8.57 5.69
C THR A 188 -21.58 -9.47 4.55
N PHE A 189 -21.68 -10.78 4.78
CA PHE A 189 -21.35 -11.74 3.75
C PHE A 189 -22.44 -11.64 2.71
N LEU A 190 -22.05 -11.28 1.49
CA LEU A 190 -22.92 -11.51 0.36
C LEU A 190 -22.95 -13.02 0.11
N LEU A 191 -24.14 -13.57 -0.08
CA LEU A 191 -24.28 -14.93 -0.59
C LEU A 191 -24.24 -14.87 -2.11
N HIS A 192 -23.10 -15.25 -2.68
CA HIS A 192 -22.96 -15.42 -4.12
C HIS A 192 -23.42 -16.82 -4.52
N ARG A 193 -24.40 -16.91 -5.42
CA ARG A 193 -24.81 -18.18 -6.03
C ARG A 193 -23.93 -18.45 -7.25
N VAL A 194 -23.15 -19.53 -7.19
CA VAL A 194 -22.25 -19.94 -8.26
C VAL A 194 -23.04 -20.23 -9.54
N VAL A 195 -22.62 -19.66 -10.66
CA VAL A 195 -23.21 -19.90 -12.00
C VAL A 195 -22.24 -20.66 -12.91
N LYS A 196 -22.74 -21.14 -14.05
CA LYS A 196 -21.96 -21.91 -15.03
C LYS A 196 -20.70 -21.14 -15.45
N GLY A 197 -19.54 -21.76 -15.29
CA GLY A 197 -18.24 -21.22 -15.72
C GLY A 197 -17.45 -20.46 -14.64
N GLU A 198 -18.01 -20.25 -13.45
CA GLU A 198 -17.27 -19.61 -12.36
C GLU A 198 -16.27 -20.56 -11.69
N THR A 199 -15.15 -19.99 -11.24
CA THR A 199 -14.10 -20.69 -10.47
C THR A 199 -13.77 -19.87 -9.23
N LEU A 200 -13.19 -20.50 -8.20
CA LEU A 200 -12.71 -19.76 -7.02
C LEU A 200 -11.72 -18.65 -7.37
N TRP A 201 -10.90 -18.84 -8.40
CA TRP A 201 -9.97 -17.83 -8.86
C TRP A 201 -10.66 -16.63 -9.51
N GLY A 202 -11.65 -16.89 -10.39
CA GLY A 202 -12.45 -15.83 -11.00
C GLY A 202 -13.25 -15.05 -9.94
N LEU A 203 -13.87 -15.77 -9.01
CA LEU A 203 -14.61 -15.17 -7.89
C LEU A 203 -13.70 -14.39 -6.95
N SER A 204 -12.49 -14.89 -6.65
CA SER A 204 -11.57 -14.18 -5.78
C SER A 204 -11.16 -12.83 -6.38
N ARG A 205 -10.92 -12.78 -7.70
CA ARG A 205 -10.68 -11.52 -8.40
C ARG A 205 -11.89 -10.59 -8.37
N LYS A 206 -13.08 -11.14 -8.67
CA LYS A 206 -14.35 -10.37 -8.66
C LYS A 206 -14.61 -9.70 -7.32
N TYR A 207 -14.33 -10.40 -6.22
CA TYR A 207 -14.59 -9.93 -4.86
C TYR A 207 -13.35 -9.40 -4.12
N GLY A 208 -12.24 -9.15 -4.83
CA GLY A 208 -11.04 -8.56 -4.22
C GLY A 208 -10.44 -9.39 -3.07
N THR A 209 -10.44 -10.72 -3.20
CA THR A 209 -9.92 -11.67 -2.21
C THR A 209 -9.04 -12.75 -2.87
N THR A 210 -8.67 -13.82 -2.15
CA THR A 210 -7.89 -14.94 -2.69
C THR A 210 -8.69 -16.25 -2.69
N PRO A 211 -8.33 -17.24 -3.53
CA PRO A 211 -8.96 -18.56 -3.47
C PRO A 211 -8.81 -19.21 -2.09
N ALA A 212 -7.66 -19.05 -1.43
CA ALA A 212 -7.42 -19.57 -0.10
C ALA A 212 -8.38 -18.95 0.94
N THR A 213 -8.57 -17.62 0.88
CA THR A 213 -9.50 -16.91 1.76
C THR A 213 -10.95 -17.33 1.50
N LEU A 214 -11.36 -17.47 0.23
CA LEU A 214 -12.71 -17.97 -0.11
C LEU A 214 -12.95 -19.39 0.41
N LYS A 215 -11.95 -20.28 0.29
CA LYS A 215 -12.04 -21.65 0.82
C LYS A 215 -12.23 -21.65 2.32
N LEU A 216 -11.38 -20.92 3.04
CA LEU A 216 -11.46 -20.82 4.50
C LEU A 216 -12.83 -20.28 4.94
N LEU A 217 -13.30 -19.21 4.28
CA LEU A 217 -14.58 -18.57 4.59
C LEU A 217 -15.79 -19.50 4.39
N ASN A 218 -15.69 -20.44 3.44
CA ASN A 218 -16.75 -21.36 3.06
C ASN A 218 -16.51 -22.81 3.49
N GLN A 219 -15.48 -23.05 4.32
CA GLN A 219 -15.10 -24.39 4.79
C GLN A 219 -14.87 -25.40 3.64
N LEU A 220 -14.30 -24.94 2.52
CA LEU A 220 -14.01 -25.78 1.36
C LEU A 220 -12.67 -26.48 1.52
N SER A 221 -12.62 -27.79 1.28
CA SER A 221 -11.41 -28.60 1.30
C SER A 221 -10.59 -28.52 0.00
N GLY A 222 -11.16 -27.99 -1.08
CA GLY A 222 -10.53 -27.93 -2.39
C GLY A 222 -11.03 -26.77 -3.25
N ASN A 223 -10.64 -26.75 -4.52
CA ASN A 223 -10.99 -25.67 -5.45
C ASN A 223 -12.30 -25.91 -6.21
N LEU A 224 -12.91 -27.09 -6.05
CA LEU A 224 -14.17 -27.43 -6.69
C LEU A 224 -15.32 -26.66 -6.04
N ILE A 225 -16.11 -25.97 -6.87
CA ILE A 225 -17.36 -25.32 -6.50
C ILE A 225 -18.44 -25.76 -7.49
N LEU A 226 -19.67 -25.94 -7.02
CA LEU A 226 -20.77 -26.47 -7.81
C LEU A 226 -21.71 -25.37 -8.28
N ILE A 227 -22.26 -25.50 -9.48
CA ILE A 227 -23.32 -24.60 -9.96
C ILE A 227 -24.48 -24.62 -8.96
N GLY A 228 -24.96 -23.44 -8.58
CA GLY A 228 -26.02 -23.26 -7.59
C GLY A 228 -25.54 -23.20 -6.13
N GLN A 229 -24.28 -23.55 -5.84
CA GLN A 229 -23.69 -23.44 -4.50
C GLN A 229 -23.70 -21.99 -4.03
N GLN A 230 -24.06 -21.77 -2.76
CA GLN A 230 -23.94 -20.45 -2.14
C GLN A 230 -22.58 -20.33 -1.46
N LEU A 231 -21.84 -19.30 -1.83
CA LEU A 231 -20.57 -18.94 -1.21
C LEU A 231 -20.74 -17.61 -0.47
N LYS A 232 -20.36 -17.61 0.81
CA LYS A 232 -20.06 -16.39 1.56
C LYS A 232 -18.88 -15.71 0.89
N VAL A 233 -19.11 -14.51 0.40
CA VAL A 233 -18.05 -13.62 -0.09
C VAL A 233 -18.09 -12.34 0.73
N ARG A 234 -16.93 -11.77 1.03
CA ARG A 234 -16.88 -10.48 1.70
C ARG A 234 -17.13 -9.39 0.66
N GLN A 235 -18.04 -8.47 0.97
CA GLN A 235 -18.12 -7.21 0.27
C GLN A 235 -17.07 -6.29 0.92
N TYR A 236 -16.07 -5.89 0.14
CA TYR A 236 -15.08 -4.89 0.53
C TYR A 236 -15.31 -3.64 -0.31
#